data_AF-A0A2T4S5I0-F1
#
_entry.id   AF-A0A2T4S5I0-F1
#
_cell.length_a   1.000
_cell.length_b   1.000
_cell.length_c   1.000
_cell.angle_alpha   90.00
_cell.angle_beta   90.00
_cell.angle_gamma   90.00
#
_symmetry.space_group_name_H-M   'P 1'
#
loop_
_entity.id
_entity.type
_entity.pdbx_description
1 polymer ?
#
loop_
_entity_poly.entity_id
_entity_poly.type
_entity_poly.pdbx_seq_one_letter_code
_entity_poly.pdbx_strand_id
1 'polypeptide(L)'
;MNSFDEAYHDLCKEILAIGNERDDRTRTGTISKFGHQSRYDLSKGFPLLTTKKVFFKLIAPELIWFMKGDTNIKYLLEYNNNIWNEWAFENYVESEDYHGPDMTNFAHRALQDEAFNEVYQQEMEKFKSRILNDDDFAQKHGNLGNVYGKQWRDWVGA
;
A
#
# COMPACT_ATOMS: atom_id res chain seq x y z
N MET A 1 -28.00 6.78 -3.42
CA MET A 1 -26.76 6.29 -2.79
C MET A 1 -27.16 5.18 -1.84
N ASN A 2 -26.46 4.03 -1.83
CA ASN A 2 -26.79 2.95 -0.87
C ASN A 2 -26.25 3.31 0.53
N SER A 3 -26.65 2.54 1.55
CA SER A 3 -26.24 2.81 2.93
C SER A 3 -24.74 2.68 3.19
N PHE A 4 -24.00 1.93 2.37
CA PHE A 4 -22.54 1.80 2.49
C PHE A 4 -21.83 3.07 2.01
N ASP A 5 -22.21 3.56 0.83
CA ASP A 5 -21.67 4.79 0.27
C ASP A 5 -22.05 6.02 1.11
N GLU A 6 -23.28 6.05 1.65
CA GLU A 6 -23.75 7.15 2.51
C GLU A 6 -22.89 7.30 3.76
N ALA A 7 -22.62 6.20 4.48
CA ALA A 7 -21.77 6.21 5.66
C ALA A 7 -20.34 6.73 5.36
N TYR A 8 -19.77 6.34 4.22
CA TYR A 8 -18.45 6.81 3.78
C TYR A 8 -18.47 8.28 3.36
N HIS A 9 -19.50 8.71 2.62
CA HIS A 9 -19.65 10.10 2.17
C HIS A 9 -19.86 11.05 3.35
N ASP A 10 -20.60 10.64 4.36
CA ASP A 10 -20.83 11.46 5.56
C ASP A 10 -19.54 11.69 6.34
N LEU A 11 -18.67 10.67 6.46
CA LEU A 11 -17.33 10.84 7.01
C LEU A 11 -16.51 11.85 6.20
N CYS A 12 -16.49 11.73 4.86
CA CYS A 12 -15.74 12.66 4.01
C CYS A 12 -16.26 14.10 4.14
N LYS A 13 -17.59 14.30 4.12
CA LYS A 13 -18.21 15.62 4.30
C LYS A 13 -17.89 16.21 5.66
N GLU A 14 -17.92 15.40 6.72
CA GLU A 14 -17.59 15.83 8.07
C GLU A 14 -16.13 16.28 8.17
N ILE A 15 -15.18 15.50 7.63
CA ILE A 15 -13.76 15.89 7.60
C ILE A 15 -13.57 17.22 6.85
N LEU A 16 -14.23 17.41 5.70
CA LEU A 16 -14.13 18.65 4.93
C LEU A 16 -14.77 19.85 5.64
N ALA A 17 -15.83 19.64 6.43
CA ALA A 17 -16.56 20.71 7.09
C ALA A 17 -15.93 21.17 8.41
N ILE A 18 -15.41 20.23 9.22
CA ILE A 18 -14.94 20.51 10.59
C ILE A 18 -13.52 19.96 10.89
N GLY A 19 -12.86 19.35 9.92
CA GLY A 19 -11.50 18.85 10.10
C GLY A 19 -10.50 19.98 10.28
N ASN A 20 -9.39 19.69 10.96
CA ASN A 20 -8.31 20.65 11.20
C ASN A 20 -7.13 20.34 10.28
N GLU A 21 -6.53 21.39 9.70
CA GLU A 21 -5.28 21.26 8.95
C GLU A 21 -4.13 20.82 9.85
N ARG A 22 -3.34 19.85 9.37
CA ARG A 22 -2.20 19.27 10.09
C ARG A 22 -1.12 18.81 9.13
N ASP A 23 0.13 19.05 9.51
CA ASP A 23 1.28 18.40 8.89
C ASP A 23 1.30 16.90 9.20
N ASP A 24 1.95 16.13 8.33
CA ASP A 24 2.07 14.69 8.43
C ASP A 24 3.48 14.21 8.04
N ARG A 25 3.77 12.93 8.29
CA ARG A 25 5.10 12.35 8.06
C ARG A 25 5.55 12.44 6.59
N THR A 26 4.64 12.38 5.63
CA THR A 26 4.96 12.47 4.20
C THR A 26 5.12 13.92 3.72
N ARG A 27 4.98 14.91 4.61
CA ARG A 27 5.08 16.35 4.30
C ARG A 27 4.11 16.79 3.19
N THR A 28 2.96 16.15 3.09
CA THR A 28 1.92 16.51 2.13
C THR A 28 0.88 17.44 2.75
N GLY A 29 0.61 17.28 4.04
CA GLY A 29 -0.44 17.99 4.77
C GLY A 29 -1.79 17.26 4.66
N THR A 30 -2.60 17.35 5.71
CA THR A 30 -3.90 16.67 5.82
C THR A 30 -4.95 17.58 6.46
N ILE A 31 -6.23 17.37 6.11
CA ILE A 31 -7.38 17.83 6.90
C ILE A 31 -7.86 16.64 7.72
N SER A 32 -7.85 16.76 9.05
CA SER A 32 -8.00 15.61 9.93
C SER A 32 -9.10 15.78 10.98
N LYS A 33 -9.81 14.67 11.26
CA LYS A 33 -10.73 14.51 12.39
C LYS A 33 -10.23 13.35 13.25
N PHE A 34 -10.21 13.54 14.57
CA PHE A 34 -9.90 12.47 15.52
C PHE A 34 -11.19 11.88 16.10
N GLY A 35 -11.32 10.54 16.06
CA GLY A 35 -12.49 9.81 16.57
C GLY A 35 -13.68 9.84 15.60
N HIS A 36 -14.01 8.68 15.02
CA HIS A 36 -15.21 8.47 14.23
C HIS A 36 -15.59 6.98 14.28
N GLN A 37 -16.88 6.67 14.18
CA GLN A 37 -17.39 5.30 14.08
C GLN A 37 -18.40 5.23 12.94
N SER A 38 -18.22 4.25 12.06
CA SER A 38 -19.18 3.93 10.99
C SER A 38 -19.71 2.52 11.17
N ARG A 39 -20.87 2.22 10.59
CA ARG A 39 -21.53 0.91 10.67
C ARG A 39 -21.96 0.45 9.29
N TYR A 40 -21.69 -0.81 8.97
CA TYR A 40 -22.03 -1.43 7.69
C TYR A 40 -22.81 -2.72 7.96
N ASP A 41 -24.06 -2.78 7.52
CA ASP A 41 -24.90 -3.98 7.67
C ASP A 41 -24.62 -4.97 6.53
N LEU A 42 -23.88 -6.04 6.84
CA LEU A 42 -23.45 -7.03 5.85
C LEU A 42 -24.60 -7.92 5.35
N SER A 43 -25.78 -7.90 5.99
CA SER A 43 -26.97 -8.59 5.48
C SER A 43 -27.55 -7.89 4.24
N LYS A 44 -27.22 -6.60 4.04
CA LYS A 44 -27.64 -5.80 2.89
C LYS A 44 -26.70 -5.92 1.68
N GLY A 45 -25.59 -6.65 1.81
CA GLY A 45 -24.61 -6.87 0.76
C GLY A 45 -23.17 -6.67 1.21
N PHE A 46 -22.24 -6.69 0.24
CA PHE A 46 -20.82 -6.44 0.49
C PHE A 46 -20.49 -4.95 0.31
N PRO A 47 -19.86 -4.28 1.29
CA PRO A 47 -19.65 -2.83 1.30
C PRO A 47 -18.51 -2.37 0.39
N LEU A 48 -18.55 -2.75 -0.89
CA LEU A 48 -17.67 -2.20 -1.92
C LEU A 48 -18.31 -0.90 -2.44
N LEU A 49 -17.54 0.19 -2.42
CA LEU A 49 -18.06 1.50 -2.85
C LEU A 49 -18.59 1.45 -4.28
N THR A 50 -19.71 2.13 -4.52
CA THR A 50 -20.31 2.21 -5.87
C THR A 50 -20.13 3.57 -6.50
N THR A 51 -19.86 4.61 -5.71
CA THR A 51 -19.59 5.98 -6.19
C THR A 51 -18.19 6.15 -6.80
N LYS A 52 -17.30 5.17 -6.60
CA LYS A 52 -15.98 5.07 -7.24
C LYS A 52 -15.64 3.59 -7.37
N LYS A 53 -15.14 3.17 -8.54
CA LYS A 53 -14.71 1.78 -8.74
C LYS A 53 -13.57 1.42 -7.79
N VAL A 54 -13.78 0.38 -6.98
CA VAL A 54 -12.76 -0.19 -6.09
C VAL A 54 -12.34 -1.56 -6.64
N PHE A 55 -11.03 -1.80 -6.74
CA PHE A 55 -10.49 -3.01 -7.34
C PHE A 55 -10.43 -4.15 -6.33
N PHE A 56 -11.51 -4.93 -6.24
CA PHE A 56 -11.56 -6.12 -5.36
C PHE A 56 -10.43 -7.13 -5.65
N LYS A 57 -9.95 -7.18 -6.90
CA LYS A 57 -8.79 -7.98 -7.30
C LYS A 57 -7.48 -7.64 -6.56
N LEU A 58 -7.38 -6.48 -5.92
CA LEU A 58 -6.24 -6.11 -5.07
C LEU A 58 -6.52 -6.47 -3.61
N ILE A 59 -7.73 -6.16 -3.13
CA ILE A 59 -8.16 -6.37 -1.74
C ILE A 59 -8.14 -7.86 -1.35
N ALA A 60 -8.73 -8.73 -2.19
CA ALA A 60 -8.85 -10.15 -1.85
C ALA A 60 -7.48 -10.86 -1.75
N PRO A 61 -6.56 -10.74 -2.73
CA PRO A 61 -5.22 -11.33 -2.60
C PRO A 61 -4.44 -10.77 -1.41
N GLU A 62 -4.50 -9.47 -1.15
CA GLU A 62 -3.84 -8.86 0.02
C GLU A 62 -4.35 -9.44 1.34
N LEU A 63 -5.67 -9.58 1.50
CA LEU A 63 -6.24 -10.19 2.69
C LEU A 63 -5.82 -11.67 2.83
N ILE A 64 -5.76 -12.42 1.73
CA ILE A 64 -5.28 -13.81 1.73
C ILE A 64 -3.80 -13.88 2.12
N TRP A 65 -2.98 -12.95 1.65
CA TRP A 65 -1.57 -12.83 2.01
C TRP A 65 -1.39 -12.60 3.52
N PHE A 66 -2.15 -11.66 4.10
CA PHE A 66 -2.17 -11.47 5.56
C PHE A 66 -2.63 -12.73 6.31
N MET A 67 -3.72 -13.36 5.85
CA MET A 67 -4.23 -14.58 6.49
C MET A 67 -3.22 -15.73 6.43
N LYS A 68 -2.40 -15.84 5.39
CA LYS A 68 -1.31 -16.82 5.28
C LYS A 68 -0.15 -16.55 6.23
N GLY A 69 -0.07 -15.35 6.81
CA GLY A 69 1.05 -14.92 7.64
C GLY A 69 2.30 -14.55 6.83
N ASP A 70 2.16 -14.38 5.51
CA ASP A 70 3.26 -14.07 4.62
C ASP A 70 3.61 -12.57 4.72
N THR A 71 4.88 -12.27 4.47
CA THR A 71 5.47 -10.93 4.52
C THR A 71 6.26 -10.60 3.26
N ASN A 72 6.30 -11.53 2.29
CA ASN A 72 6.98 -11.33 1.02
C ASN A 72 6.04 -10.82 -0.08
N ILE A 73 6.44 -9.77 -0.80
CA ILE A 73 5.63 -9.17 -1.87
C ILE A 73 5.56 -10.01 -3.14
N LYS A 74 6.38 -11.05 -3.31
CA LYS A 74 6.35 -11.94 -4.49
C LYS A 74 4.94 -12.49 -4.73
N TYR A 75 4.28 -12.97 -3.67
CA TYR A 75 2.91 -13.44 -3.75
C TYR A 75 1.97 -12.35 -4.31
N LEU A 76 2.11 -11.10 -3.86
CA LEU A 76 1.26 -10.00 -4.35
C LEU A 76 1.53 -9.70 -5.84
N LEU A 77 2.78 -9.71 -6.26
CA LEU A 77 3.17 -9.50 -7.65
C LEU A 77 2.61 -10.57 -8.60
N GLU A 78 2.53 -11.84 -8.17
CA GLU A 78 1.91 -12.93 -8.94
C GLU A 78 0.43 -12.66 -9.25
N TYR A 79 -0.26 -11.89 -8.40
CA TYR A 79 -1.65 -11.44 -8.61
C TYR A 79 -1.73 -10.03 -9.25
N ASN A 80 -0.61 -9.51 -9.76
CA ASN A 80 -0.49 -8.14 -10.26
C ASN A 80 -0.98 -7.10 -9.24
N ASN A 81 -0.71 -7.36 -7.96
CA ASN A 81 -0.98 -6.45 -6.86
C ASN A 81 0.32 -5.73 -6.48
N ASN A 82 0.38 -4.45 -6.84
CA ASN A 82 1.56 -3.60 -6.68
C ASN A 82 1.45 -2.66 -5.47
N ILE A 83 0.44 -2.84 -4.60
CA ILE A 83 0.16 -1.93 -3.48
C ILE A 83 1.41 -1.75 -2.62
N TRP A 84 2.16 -2.81 -2.32
CA TRP A 84 3.26 -2.78 -1.36
C TRP A 84 4.67 -2.61 -1.97
N ASN A 85 4.76 -2.37 -3.28
CA ASN A 85 6.03 -2.39 -3.99
C ASN A 85 6.99 -1.28 -3.53
N GLU A 86 6.46 -0.09 -3.24
CA GLU A 86 7.30 1.08 -2.90
C GLU A 86 8.10 0.86 -1.62
N TRP A 87 7.54 0.20 -0.62
CA TRP A 87 8.24 -0.12 0.63
C TRP A 87 9.36 -1.15 0.42
N ALA A 88 9.10 -2.20 -0.37
CA ALA A 88 10.12 -3.20 -0.67
C ALA A 88 11.24 -2.60 -1.56
N PHE A 89 10.85 -1.72 -2.49
CA PHE A 89 11.78 -1.01 -3.36
C PHE A 89 12.64 -0.01 -2.58
N GLU A 90 12.05 0.75 -1.64
CA GLU A 90 12.78 1.64 -0.73
C GLU A 90 13.87 0.88 0.04
N ASN A 91 13.51 -0.24 0.67
CA ASN A 91 14.48 -1.11 1.35
C ASN A 91 15.59 -1.62 0.42
N TYR A 92 15.27 -1.92 -0.85
CA TYR A 92 16.24 -2.37 -1.84
C TYR A 92 17.19 -1.25 -2.26
N VAL A 93 16.69 -0.06 -2.59
CA VAL A 93 17.53 1.05 -3.08
C VAL A 93 18.41 1.65 -1.98
N GLU A 94 18.03 1.49 -0.71
CA GLU A 94 18.85 1.84 0.45
C GLU A 94 19.90 0.77 0.82
N SER A 95 19.82 -0.42 0.23
CA SER A 95 20.75 -1.53 0.51
C SER A 95 22.06 -1.43 -0.30
N GLU A 96 23.09 -2.12 0.17
CA GLU A 96 24.36 -2.23 -0.55
C GLU A 96 24.26 -2.97 -1.90
N ASP A 97 23.18 -3.74 -2.13
CA ASP A 97 22.96 -4.50 -3.36
C ASP A 97 22.45 -3.64 -4.53
N TYR A 98 22.04 -2.40 -4.26
CA TYR A 98 21.57 -1.49 -5.29
C TYR A 98 22.72 -0.68 -5.89
N HIS A 99 22.86 -0.79 -7.20
CA HIS A 99 23.91 -0.11 -7.97
C HIS A 99 23.33 0.74 -9.13
N GLY A 100 22.04 1.06 -9.03
CA GLY A 100 21.34 1.89 -10.01
C GLY A 100 21.50 3.39 -9.75
N PRO A 101 20.76 4.23 -10.49
CA PRO A 101 20.74 5.68 -10.28
C PRO A 101 20.15 6.04 -8.91
N ASP A 102 20.48 7.23 -8.39
CA ASP A 102 19.97 7.71 -7.11
C ASP A 102 18.44 7.75 -7.06
N MET A 103 17.87 6.96 -6.14
CA MET A 103 16.43 6.85 -5.89
C MET A 103 16.00 7.54 -4.59
N THR A 104 16.87 8.33 -3.96
CA THR A 104 16.51 9.06 -2.73
C THR A 104 15.28 9.91 -2.98
N ASN A 105 14.26 9.78 -2.12
CA ASN A 105 13.00 10.52 -2.21
C ASN A 105 12.24 10.30 -3.54
N PHE A 106 12.32 9.09 -4.12
CA PHE A 106 11.75 8.78 -5.43
C PHE A 106 10.25 9.12 -5.54
N ALA A 107 9.46 8.84 -4.50
CA ALA A 107 8.00 9.05 -4.53
C ALA A 107 7.63 10.52 -4.80
N HIS A 108 8.35 11.47 -4.21
CA HIS A 108 8.11 12.89 -4.44
C HIS A 108 8.75 13.40 -5.74
N ARG A 109 9.96 12.93 -6.06
CA ARG A 109 10.68 13.33 -7.29
C ARG A 109 9.91 12.90 -8.54
N ALA A 110 9.36 11.69 -8.56
CA ALA A 110 8.61 11.17 -9.70
C ALA A 110 7.34 11.96 -10.01
N LEU A 111 6.79 12.71 -9.04
CA LEU A 111 5.63 13.59 -9.26
C LEU A 111 6.00 14.94 -9.90
N GLN A 112 7.27 15.35 -9.81
CA GLN A 112 7.74 16.69 -10.18
C GLN A 112 8.69 16.68 -11.38
N ASP A 113 9.39 15.57 -11.60
CA ASP A 113 10.39 15.39 -12.65
C ASP A 113 10.01 14.18 -13.52
N GLU A 114 9.55 14.47 -14.73
CA GLU A 114 9.10 13.46 -15.70
C GLU A 114 10.25 12.56 -16.16
N ALA A 115 11.45 13.11 -16.35
CA ALA A 115 12.62 12.34 -16.75
C ALA A 115 13.06 11.39 -15.63
N PHE A 116 13.02 11.84 -14.38
CA PHE A 116 13.24 10.97 -13.24
C PHE A 116 12.14 9.91 -13.10
N ASN A 117 10.88 10.26 -13.34
CA ASN A 117 9.78 9.29 -13.29
C ASN A 117 9.99 8.14 -14.28
N GLU A 118 10.45 8.42 -15.51
CA GLU A 118 10.79 7.35 -16.47
C GLU A 118 11.86 6.39 -15.92
N VAL A 119 12.91 6.93 -15.28
CA VAL A 119 13.97 6.14 -14.64
C VAL A 119 13.40 5.33 -13.47
N TYR A 120 12.57 5.93 -12.61
CA TYR A 120 11.90 5.25 -11.51
C TYR A 120 11.05 4.08 -12.00
N GLN A 121 10.22 4.27 -13.04
CA GLN A 121 9.40 3.19 -13.59
C GLN A 121 10.28 2.06 -14.14
N GLN A 122 11.40 2.37 -14.82
CA GLN A 122 12.32 1.35 -15.32
C GLN A 122 12.98 0.54 -14.20
N GLU A 123 13.45 1.20 -13.14
CA GLU A 123 14.05 0.51 -11.99
C GLU A 123 13.02 -0.30 -11.20
N MET A 124 11.80 0.20 -11.05
CA MET A 124 10.69 -0.54 -10.42
C MET A 124 10.32 -1.79 -11.22
N GLU A 125 10.27 -1.71 -12.56
CA GLU A 125 10.02 -2.90 -13.39
C GLU A 125 11.16 -3.92 -13.30
N LYS A 126 12.43 -3.47 -13.27
CA LYS A 126 13.57 -4.37 -13.04
C LYS A 126 13.47 -5.05 -11.68
N PHE A 127 13.16 -4.29 -10.64
CA PHE A 127 12.99 -4.80 -9.28
C PHE A 127 11.88 -5.86 -9.23
N LYS A 128 10.67 -5.54 -9.71
CA LYS A 128 9.54 -6.46 -9.78
C LYS A 128 9.88 -7.74 -10.55
N SER A 129 10.55 -7.61 -11.69
CA SER A 129 10.97 -8.74 -12.51
C SER A 129 11.91 -9.66 -11.74
N ARG A 130 12.88 -9.11 -10.99
CA ARG A 130 13.77 -9.91 -10.14
C ARG A 130 13.00 -10.59 -9.00
N ILE A 131 12.10 -9.89 -8.31
CA ILE A 131 11.26 -10.51 -7.26
C ILE A 131 10.45 -11.71 -7.81
N LEU A 132 9.95 -11.63 -9.04
CA LEU A 132 9.17 -12.71 -9.64
C LEU A 132 10.03 -13.90 -10.11
N ASN A 133 11.24 -13.64 -10.59
CA ASN A 133 12.03 -14.63 -11.34
C ASN A 133 13.30 -15.12 -10.63
N ASP A 134 13.68 -14.50 -9.51
CA ASP A 134 14.88 -14.84 -8.72
C ASP A 134 14.46 -15.03 -7.25
N ASP A 135 14.38 -16.29 -6.82
CA ASP A 135 13.91 -16.65 -5.48
C ASP A 135 14.84 -16.16 -4.37
N ASP A 136 16.15 -16.13 -4.61
CA ASP A 136 17.13 -15.63 -3.64
C ASP A 136 16.98 -14.11 -3.48
N PHE A 137 16.81 -13.40 -4.60
CA PHE A 137 16.51 -11.96 -4.58
C PHE A 137 15.17 -11.67 -3.89
N ALA A 138 14.14 -12.46 -4.19
CA ALA A 138 12.82 -12.33 -3.58
C ALA A 138 12.88 -12.57 -2.07
N GLN A 139 13.61 -13.59 -1.61
CA GLN A 139 13.77 -13.88 -0.19
C GLN A 139 14.46 -12.73 0.55
N LYS A 140 15.47 -12.11 -0.08
CA LYS A 140 16.25 -11.01 0.52
C LYS A 140 15.53 -9.66 0.49
N HIS A 141 14.95 -9.28 -0.65
CA HIS A 141 14.44 -7.92 -0.89
C HIS A 141 12.91 -7.84 -1.01
N GLY A 142 12.21 -8.97 -1.09
CA GLY A 142 10.76 -9.00 -1.14
C GLY A 142 10.08 -8.95 0.23
N ASN A 143 10.84 -9.15 1.32
CA ASN A 143 10.28 -9.25 2.67
C ASN A 143 10.13 -7.86 3.33
N LEU A 144 8.93 -7.54 3.82
CA LEU A 144 8.61 -6.28 4.48
C LEU A 144 8.82 -6.30 6.01
N GLY A 145 9.30 -7.42 6.56
CA GLY A 145 9.44 -7.61 8.00
C GLY A 145 8.09 -7.89 8.70
N ASN A 146 7.89 -7.33 9.89
CA ASN A 146 6.76 -7.68 10.76
C ASN A 146 5.48 -6.89 10.42
N VAL A 147 4.98 -7.04 9.20
CA VAL A 147 3.66 -6.52 8.77
C VAL A 147 2.50 -7.36 9.32
N TYR A 148 1.26 -7.00 8.98
CA TYR A 148 0.03 -7.59 9.52
C TYR A 148 0.03 -9.13 9.54
N GLY A 149 0.45 -9.78 8.45
CA GLY A 149 0.44 -11.24 8.37
C GLY A 149 1.25 -11.90 9.50
N LYS A 150 2.49 -11.44 9.70
CA LYS A 150 3.36 -11.91 10.77
C LYS A 150 2.75 -11.65 12.15
N GLN A 151 2.22 -10.45 12.38
CA GLN A 151 1.61 -10.10 13.67
C GLN A 151 0.34 -10.91 13.98
N TRP A 152 -0.47 -11.22 12.97
CA TRP A 152 -1.71 -11.99 13.14
C TRP A 152 -1.46 -13.48 13.37
N ARG A 153 -0.38 -14.02 12.80
CA ARG A 153 -0.15 -15.47 12.73
C ARG A 153 1.02 -15.97 13.56
N ASP A 154 1.96 -15.11 13.92
CA ASP A 154 3.22 -15.50 14.56
C ASP A 154 3.83 -14.32 15.35
N TRP A 155 3.11 -13.90 16.39
CA TRP A 155 3.53 -12.86 17.33
C TRP A 155 4.58 -13.40 18.31
N VAL A 156 5.78 -12.83 18.29
CA VAL A 156 6.86 -13.22 19.21
C VAL A 156 6.71 -12.48 20.55
N GLY A 157 6.68 -13.23 21.66
CA GLY A 157 6.63 -12.68 23.02
C GLY A 157 5.23 -12.63 23.65
N ALA A 158 4.25 -13.32 23.07
CA ALA A 158 2.98 -13.63 23.72
C ALA A 158 3.06 -14.92 24.57
#